data_AF-A0A950NDG7-F1
#
_entry.id   AF-A0A950NDG7-F1
#
_cell.length_a   1.000
_cell.length_b   1.000
_cell.length_c   1.000
_cell.angle_alpha   90.00
_cell.angle_beta   90.00
_cell.angle_gamma   90.00
#
_symmetry.space_group_name_H-M   'P 1'
#
loop_
_entity.id
_entity.type
_entity.pdbx_description
1 polymer ?
#
loop_
_entity_poly.entity_id
_entity_poly.type
_entity_poly.pdbx_seq_one_letter_code
_entity_poly.pdbx_strand_id
1 'polypeptide(L)'
;MAFLSWSSLIMNSLLAFIPPPGPPLLGTTGTELLLFGLLIGAGVYHARATGRDAKLFLAAAFSAVALFYFLCPEDSAVQQRAGDKVMRGMATLQAELMRAGGAVVIAKGPSVIGAFEFTYARGCMGLSYLAMAILCLLAQPVSWRRRLTGVLAVAVGMTFFNLLRLSILYVMWERGLTAAYDVFHSLGGGLFAAGAFALYLGALYLGAPKAPQLSAELRTQGSAV
;
A
#
# COMPACT_ATOMS: atom_id res chain seq x y z
N MET A 1 15.77 -27.57 -48.20
CA MET A 1 15.62 -26.34 -47.40
C MET A 1 14.74 -26.62 -46.19
N ALA A 2 15.31 -27.13 -45.09
CA ALA A 2 14.56 -27.41 -43.85
C ALA A 2 15.51 -27.52 -42.64
N PHE A 3 16.32 -26.48 -42.37
CA PHE A 3 17.34 -26.48 -41.30
C PHE A 3 17.27 -25.24 -40.37
N LEU A 4 16.08 -24.65 -40.20
CA LEU A 4 15.89 -23.43 -39.38
C LEU A 4 14.69 -23.54 -38.42
N SER A 5 14.64 -24.54 -37.53
CA SER A 5 13.68 -24.51 -36.40
C SER A 5 14.13 -25.14 -35.08
N TRP A 6 15.33 -25.72 -35.02
CA TRP A 6 15.82 -26.36 -33.79
C TRP A 6 16.43 -25.37 -32.79
N SER A 7 17.02 -24.27 -33.25
CA SER A 7 17.62 -23.25 -32.37
C SER A 7 16.58 -22.49 -31.54
N SER A 8 15.39 -22.23 -32.10
CA SER A 8 14.27 -21.58 -31.39
C SER A 8 13.62 -22.49 -30.32
N LEU A 9 13.62 -23.81 -30.54
CA LEU A 9 13.07 -24.78 -29.59
C LEU A 9 14.00 -25.01 -28.38
N ILE A 10 15.31 -24.97 -28.59
CA ILE A 10 16.30 -25.13 -27.51
C ILE A 10 16.41 -23.85 -26.66
N MET A 11 16.32 -22.66 -27.27
CA MET A 11 16.30 -21.40 -26.49
C MET A 11 15.05 -21.25 -25.62
N ASN A 12 13.88 -21.73 -26.06
CA ASN A 12 12.66 -21.69 -25.25
C ASN A 12 12.71 -22.66 -24.05
N SER A 13 13.39 -23.80 -24.18
CA SER A 13 13.51 -24.76 -23.07
C SER A 13 14.53 -24.37 -22.00
N LEU A 14 15.54 -23.54 -22.33
CA LEU A 14 16.53 -23.07 -21.35
C LEU A 14 16.05 -21.86 -20.53
N LEU A 15 15.08 -21.08 -21.04
CA LEU A 15 14.42 -20.01 -20.28
C LEU A 15 13.34 -20.52 -19.32
N ALA A 16 12.96 -21.80 -19.39
CA ALA A 16 11.88 -22.40 -18.61
C ALA A 16 12.25 -22.73 -17.15
N PHE A 17 13.47 -22.43 -16.69
CA PHE A 17 13.95 -22.80 -15.35
C PHE A 17 14.69 -21.68 -14.62
N ILE A 18 14.30 -20.42 -14.84
CA ILE A 18 14.67 -19.37 -13.88
C ILE A 18 13.70 -19.51 -12.70
N PRO A 19 14.13 -20.03 -11.54
CA PRO A 19 13.26 -20.10 -10.37
C PRO A 19 12.81 -18.67 -10.02
N PRO A 20 11.55 -18.48 -9.61
CA PRO A 20 11.09 -17.17 -9.19
C PRO A 20 12.00 -16.64 -8.07
N PRO A 21 12.22 -15.32 -7.99
CA PRO A 21 13.04 -14.73 -6.95
C PRO A 21 12.53 -15.18 -5.58
N GLY A 22 13.46 -15.52 -4.68
CA GLY A 22 13.14 -15.89 -3.30
C GLY A 22 12.34 -14.78 -2.60
N PRO A 23 11.53 -15.12 -1.56
CA PRO A 23 10.75 -14.12 -0.85
C PRO A 23 11.67 -13.02 -0.29
N PRO A 24 11.24 -11.75 -0.31
CA PRO A 24 12.09 -10.63 0.10
C PRO A 24 12.63 -10.81 1.52
N LEU A 25 13.96 -10.64 1.68
CA LEU A 25 14.70 -10.73 2.94
C LEU A 25 14.89 -9.36 3.64
N LEU A 26 14.21 -8.32 3.20
CA LEU A 26 14.18 -7.04 3.91
C LEU A 26 13.06 -7.07 4.95
N GLY A 27 13.45 -7.16 6.22
CA GLY A 27 12.54 -7.08 7.35
C GLY A 27 11.62 -5.87 7.22
N THR A 28 10.34 -6.15 7.00
CA THR A 28 9.25 -5.19 6.86
C THR A 28 9.18 -4.20 8.03
N THR A 29 9.71 -4.60 9.19
CA THR A 29 9.76 -3.84 10.44
C THR A 29 10.38 -2.45 10.29
N GLY A 30 11.48 -2.29 9.55
CA GLY A 30 12.17 -0.98 9.46
C GLY A 30 11.32 0.10 8.77
N THR A 31 10.73 -0.25 7.62
CA THR A 31 9.86 0.66 6.86
C THR A 31 8.51 0.87 7.55
N GLU A 32 7.97 -0.16 8.21
CA GLU A 32 6.73 -0.06 8.98
C GLU A 32 6.87 0.90 10.16
N LEU A 33 7.97 0.81 10.91
CA LEU A 33 8.27 1.73 12.01
C LEU A 33 8.45 3.18 11.53
N LEU A 34 9.15 3.37 10.40
CA LEU A 34 9.30 4.71 9.81
C LEU A 34 7.94 5.29 9.40
N LEU A 35 7.11 4.50 8.69
CA LEU A 35 5.77 4.92 8.30
C LEU A 35 4.93 5.28 9.53
N PHE A 36 4.97 4.43 10.56
CA PHE A 36 4.25 4.67 11.80
C PHE A 36 4.65 6.00 12.44
N GLY A 37 5.96 6.23 12.57
CA GLY A 37 6.51 7.46 13.12
C GLY A 37 6.03 8.70 12.34
N LEU A 38 6.02 8.62 11.00
CA LEU A 38 5.52 9.69 10.15
C LEU A 38 4.02 9.95 10.34
N LEU A 39 3.19 8.91 10.33
CA LEU A 39 1.74 9.01 10.52
C LEU A 39 1.38 9.58 11.90
N ILE A 40 2.05 9.10 12.95
CA ILE A 40 1.90 9.61 14.32
C ILE A 40 2.34 11.06 14.40
N GLY A 41 3.50 11.40 13.84
CA GLY A 41 4.03 12.77 13.83
C GLY A 41 3.07 13.75 13.15
N ALA A 42 2.57 13.41 11.96
CA ALA A 42 1.57 14.20 11.26
C ALA A 42 0.26 14.33 12.04
N GLY A 43 -0.18 13.25 12.69
CA GLY A 43 -1.38 13.26 13.52
C GLY A 43 -1.25 14.13 14.77
N VAL A 44 -0.12 14.07 15.47
CA VAL A 44 0.20 14.93 16.62
C VAL A 44 0.25 16.40 16.19
N TYR A 45 0.90 16.70 15.07
CA TYR A 45 0.94 18.05 14.51
C TYR A 45 -0.47 18.57 14.22
N HIS A 46 -1.30 17.77 13.55
CA HIS A 46 -2.69 18.13 13.24
C HIS A 46 -3.54 18.37 14.49
N ALA A 47 -3.42 17.49 15.51
CA ALA A 47 -4.12 17.66 16.77
C ALA A 47 -3.73 18.98 17.46
N ARG A 48 -2.43 19.29 17.54
CA ARG A 48 -1.93 20.55 18.11
C ARG A 48 -2.42 21.77 17.33
N ALA A 49 -2.34 21.73 15.99
CA ALA A 49 -2.75 22.84 15.13
C ALA A 49 -4.26 23.13 15.20
N THR A 50 -5.07 22.15 15.62
CA THR A 50 -6.53 22.29 15.75
C THR A 50 -7.00 22.47 17.20
N GLY A 51 -6.08 22.69 18.15
CA GLY A 51 -6.39 22.90 19.57
C GLY A 51 -6.88 21.64 20.29
N ARG A 52 -6.59 20.45 19.76
CA ARG A 52 -7.05 19.16 20.31
C ARG A 52 -5.96 18.45 21.09
N ASP A 53 -6.37 17.52 21.95
CA ASP A 53 -5.43 16.78 22.79
C ASP A 53 -4.62 15.75 21.99
N ALA A 54 -3.36 16.10 21.71
CA ALA A 54 -2.42 15.22 21.04
C ALA A 54 -2.07 13.95 21.86
N LYS A 55 -2.16 14.00 23.20
CA LYS A 55 -1.90 12.83 24.05
C LYS A 55 -2.99 11.78 23.87
N LEU A 56 -4.25 12.20 23.80
CA LEU A 56 -5.38 11.31 23.53
C LEU A 56 -5.26 10.66 22.14
N PHE A 57 -4.90 11.43 21.11
CA PHE A 57 -4.63 10.88 19.78
C PHE A 57 -3.52 9.83 19.83
N LEU A 58 -2.40 10.15 20.48
CA LEU A 58 -1.25 9.25 20.59
C LEU A 58 -1.65 7.94 21.26
N ALA A 59 -2.32 8.03 22.42
CA ALA A 59 -2.82 6.86 23.15
C ALA A 59 -3.76 6.01 22.27
N ALA A 60 -4.74 6.65 21.62
CA ALA A 60 -5.68 5.94 20.75
C ALA A 60 -4.98 5.25 19.57
N ALA A 61 -4.05 5.92 18.90
CA ALA A 61 -3.32 5.36 17.76
C ALA A 61 -2.41 4.20 18.18
N PHE A 62 -1.65 4.35 19.27
CA PHE A 62 -0.81 3.27 19.81
C PHE A 62 -1.64 2.08 20.27
N SER A 63 -2.71 2.31 21.04
CA SER A 63 -3.59 1.23 21.49
C SER A 63 -4.25 0.52 20.32
N ALA A 64 -4.69 1.24 19.28
CA ALA A 64 -5.30 0.64 18.11
C ALA A 64 -4.32 -0.24 17.33
N VAL A 65 -3.09 0.22 17.12
CA VAL A 65 -2.04 -0.57 16.43
C VAL A 65 -1.62 -1.77 17.28
N ALA A 66 -1.38 -1.58 18.58
CA ALA A 66 -1.03 -2.68 19.48
C ALA A 66 -2.14 -3.73 19.54
N LEU A 67 -3.40 -3.31 19.62
CA LEU A 67 -4.54 -4.21 19.63
C LEU A 67 -4.69 -4.95 18.29
N PHE A 68 -4.42 -4.29 17.16
CA PHE A 68 -4.42 -4.94 15.85
C PHE A 68 -3.40 -6.08 15.78
N TYR A 69 -2.14 -5.82 16.15
CA TYR A 69 -1.10 -6.86 16.13
C TYR A 69 -1.35 -7.95 17.19
N PHE A 70 -1.99 -7.64 18.31
CA PHE A 70 -2.35 -8.62 19.33
C PHE A 70 -3.52 -9.52 18.91
N LEU A 71 -4.58 -8.95 18.33
CA LEU A 71 -5.78 -9.69 17.93
C LEU A 71 -5.65 -10.36 16.55
N CYS A 72 -4.75 -9.86 15.71
CA CYS A 72 -4.48 -10.37 14.37
C CYS A 72 -2.98 -10.63 14.22
N PRO A 73 -2.43 -11.62 14.96
CA PRO A 73 -1.05 -12.03 14.74
C PRO A 73 -0.96 -12.68 13.37
N GLU A 74 0.20 -12.52 12.71
CA GLU A 74 0.40 -12.91 11.31
C GLU A 74 0.02 -14.37 11.04
N ASP A 75 0.29 -15.26 11.98
CA ASP A 75 0.00 -16.69 11.89
C ASP A 75 -1.46 -17.07 12.21
N SER A 76 -2.32 -16.11 12.57
CA SER A 76 -3.73 -16.40 12.89
C SER A 76 -4.51 -16.93 11.68
N ALA A 77 -5.37 -17.93 11.92
CA ALA A 77 -6.24 -18.50 10.89
C ALA A 77 -7.21 -17.46 10.29
N VAL A 78 -7.61 -16.46 11.08
CA VAL A 78 -8.44 -15.34 10.61
C VAL A 78 -7.68 -14.51 9.59
N GLN A 79 -6.44 -14.12 9.89
CA GLN A 79 -5.60 -13.38 8.96
C GLN A 79 -5.22 -14.22 7.74
N GLN A 80 -5.05 -15.53 7.88
CA GLN A 80 -4.84 -16.42 6.74
C GLN A 80 -6.04 -16.42 5.79
N ARG A 81 -7.25 -16.67 6.30
CA ARG A 81 -8.47 -16.70 5.47
C ARG A 81 -8.79 -15.33 4.86
N ALA A 82 -8.65 -14.26 5.62
CA ALA A 82 -8.84 -12.90 5.13
C ALA A 82 -7.78 -12.54 4.08
N GLY A 83 -6.51 -12.86 4.35
CA GLY A 83 -5.40 -12.70 3.44
C GLY A 83 -5.63 -13.43 2.12
N ASP A 84 -6.08 -14.68 2.15
CA ASP A 84 -6.35 -15.47 0.94
C ASP A 84 -7.44 -14.84 0.06
N LYS A 85 -8.52 -14.34 0.67
CA LYS A 85 -9.58 -13.65 -0.07
C LYS A 85 -9.07 -12.35 -0.69
N VAL A 86 -8.30 -11.57 0.05
CA VAL A 86 -7.73 -10.31 -0.45
C VAL A 86 -6.73 -10.60 -1.57
N MET A 87 -5.84 -11.60 -1.42
CA MET A 87 -4.89 -11.99 -2.46
C MET A 87 -5.60 -12.41 -3.75
N ARG A 88 -6.69 -13.20 -3.65
CA ARG A 88 -7.52 -13.57 -4.81
C ARG A 88 -8.15 -12.35 -5.48
N GLY A 89 -8.69 -11.43 -4.69
CA GLY A 89 -9.25 -10.18 -5.20
C GLY A 89 -8.20 -9.33 -5.91
N MET A 90 -7.02 -9.19 -5.32
CA MET A 90 -5.89 -8.45 -5.90
C MET A 90 -5.38 -9.08 -7.20
N ALA A 91 -5.21 -10.40 -7.23
CA ALA A 91 -4.81 -11.12 -8.45
C ALA A 91 -5.85 -10.92 -9.56
N THR A 92 -7.15 -10.96 -9.22
CA THR A 92 -8.23 -10.69 -10.18
C THR A 92 -8.14 -9.26 -10.73
N LEU A 93 -8.05 -8.26 -9.85
CA LEU A 93 -7.94 -6.86 -10.26
C LEU A 93 -6.67 -6.58 -11.07
N GLN A 94 -5.54 -7.21 -10.72
CA GLN A 94 -4.30 -7.09 -11.47
C GLN A 94 -4.44 -7.70 -12.86
N ALA A 95 -5.01 -8.89 -12.97
CA ALA A 95 -5.23 -9.54 -14.25
C ALA A 95 -6.16 -8.72 -15.16
N GLU A 96 -7.20 -8.09 -14.62
CA GLU A 96 -8.05 -7.14 -15.37
C GLU A 96 -7.26 -5.91 -15.82
N LEU A 97 -6.50 -5.28 -14.91
CA LEU A 97 -5.68 -4.11 -15.22
C LEU A 97 -4.65 -4.41 -16.32
N MET A 98 -3.99 -5.55 -16.24
CA MET A 98 -3.00 -5.99 -17.22
C MET A 98 -3.64 -6.32 -18.58
N ARG A 99 -4.80 -7.00 -18.59
CA ARG A 99 -5.56 -7.25 -19.81
C ARG A 99 -6.04 -5.96 -20.48
N ALA A 100 -6.46 -4.97 -19.69
CA ALA A 100 -6.79 -3.64 -20.22
C ALA A 100 -5.57 -2.97 -20.88
N GLY A 101 -4.36 -3.30 -20.45
CA GLY A 101 -3.09 -2.91 -21.10
C GLY A 101 -2.64 -3.82 -22.25
N GLY A 102 -3.45 -4.80 -22.67
CA GLY A 102 -3.15 -5.72 -23.77
C GLY A 102 -2.37 -6.98 -23.40
N ALA A 103 -2.07 -7.22 -22.12
CA ALA A 103 -1.38 -8.43 -21.70
C ALA A 103 -2.30 -9.66 -21.76
N VAL A 104 -1.74 -10.82 -22.13
CA VAL A 104 -2.46 -12.10 -22.13
C VAL A 104 -2.22 -12.80 -20.80
N VAL A 105 -3.05 -12.48 -19.80
CA VAL A 105 -2.96 -13.03 -18.45
C VAL A 105 -4.32 -13.47 -17.91
N ILE A 106 -4.32 -14.42 -16.98
CA ILE A 106 -5.50 -14.88 -16.23
C ILE A 106 -5.23 -14.87 -14.72
N ALA A 107 -6.27 -14.69 -13.92
CA ALA A 107 -6.20 -14.88 -12.47
C ALA A 107 -6.51 -16.35 -12.11
N LYS A 108 -5.67 -16.98 -11.29
CA LYS A 108 -5.88 -18.34 -10.76
C LYS A 108 -5.63 -18.34 -9.26
N GLY A 109 -6.70 -18.22 -8.47
CA GLY A 109 -6.57 -18.11 -7.02
C GLY A 109 -5.78 -16.86 -6.63
N PRO A 110 -4.76 -16.96 -5.77
CA PRO A 110 -3.89 -15.82 -5.42
C PRO A 110 -2.75 -15.59 -6.43
N SER A 111 -2.82 -16.15 -7.64
CA SER A 111 -1.79 -16.00 -8.67
C SER A 111 -2.32 -15.31 -9.93
N VAL A 112 -1.43 -14.64 -10.65
CA VAL A 112 -1.64 -14.19 -12.03
C VAL A 112 -0.76 -15.01 -12.96
N ILE A 113 -1.33 -15.59 -14.01
CA ILE A 113 -0.67 -16.50 -14.94
C ILE A 113 -0.66 -15.88 -16.33
N GLY A 114 0.52 -15.82 -16.95
CA GLY A 114 0.73 -15.40 -18.34
C GLY A 114 2.00 -16.03 -18.88
N ALA A 115 2.99 -15.22 -19.27
CA ALA A 115 4.33 -15.69 -19.64
C ALA A 115 5.00 -16.50 -18.50
N PHE A 116 4.67 -16.16 -17.25
CA PHE A 116 5.02 -16.91 -16.06
C PHE A 116 3.90 -16.79 -15.01
N GLU A 117 3.97 -17.62 -13.97
CA GLU A 117 3.08 -17.54 -12.81
C GLU A 117 3.67 -16.60 -11.76
N PHE A 118 2.93 -15.54 -11.44
CA PHE A 118 3.23 -14.60 -10.36
C PHE A 118 2.28 -14.85 -9.19
N THR A 119 2.75 -15.57 -8.18
CA THR A 119 1.99 -15.88 -6.97
C THR A 119 2.10 -14.76 -5.95
N TYR A 120 0.97 -14.26 -5.47
CA TYR A 120 0.96 -13.26 -4.41
C TYR A 120 1.40 -13.87 -3.09
N ALA A 121 2.39 -13.24 -2.45
CA ALA A 121 2.70 -13.43 -1.04
C ALA A 121 2.11 -12.29 -0.21
N ARG A 122 1.93 -12.51 1.10
CA ARG A 122 1.35 -11.48 2.00
C ARG A 122 2.14 -10.17 2.00
N GLY A 123 3.47 -10.26 1.97
CA GLY A 123 4.36 -9.08 1.89
C GLY A 123 4.16 -8.25 0.61
N CYS A 124 3.61 -8.83 -0.45
CA CYS A 124 3.31 -8.11 -1.70
C CYS A 124 2.11 -7.16 -1.57
N MET A 125 1.29 -7.29 -0.53
CA MET A 125 0.04 -6.53 -0.41
C MET A 125 0.16 -5.26 0.43
N GLY A 126 1.23 -5.12 1.21
CA GLY A 126 1.42 -3.99 2.11
C GLY A 126 0.25 -3.78 3.09
N LEU A 127 -0.42 -4.87 3.48
CA LEU A 127 -1.61 -4.82 4.34
C LEU A 127 -1.31 -4.21 5.70
N SER A 128 -0.11 -4.43 6.25
CA SER A 128 0.37 -3.79 7.48
C SER A 128 0.39 -2.27 7.33
N TYR A 129 1.02 -1.75 6.28
CA TYR A 129 1.05 -0.31 5.99
C TYR A 129 -0.36 0.29 5.83
N LEU A 130 -1.24 -0.41 5.11
CA LEU A 130 -2.63 0.01 4.92
C LEU A 130 -3.39 0.03 6.26
N ALA A 131 -3.29 -1.03 7.05
CA ALA A 131 -3.92 -1.13 8.36
C ALA A 131 -3.44 0.00 9.28
N MET A 132 -2.13 0.25 9.35
CA MET A 132 -1.55 1.32 10.16
C MET A 132 -2.06 2.70 9.74
N ALA A 133 -2.08 2.99 8.43
CA ALA A 133 -2.61 4.26 7.91
C ALA A 133 -4.10 4.44 8.26
N ILE A 134 -4.92 3.39 8.12
CA ILE A 134 -6.34 3.39 8.49
C ILE A 134 -6.51 3.61 10.00
N LEU A 135 -5.77 2.89 10.85
CA LEU A 135 -5.88 3.03 12.30
C LEU A 135 -5.47 4.43 12.76
N CYS A 136 -4.41 4.99 12.18
CA CYS A 136 -4.03 6.38 12.42
C CYS A 136 -5.14 7.36 12.02
N LEU A 137 -5.79 7.18 10.86
CA LEU A 137 -6.93 8.01 10.43
C LEU A 137 -8.15 7.87 11.33
N LEU A 138 -8.45 6.66 11.80
CA LEU A 138 -9.57 6.42 12.69
C LEU A 138 -9.34 7.01 14.09
N ALA A 139 -8.08 7.04 14.54
CA ALA A 139 -7.68 7.70 15.78
C ALA A 139 -7.67 9.23 15.66
N GLN A 140 -7.62 9.79 14.45
CA GLN A 140 -7.63 11.24 14.26
C GLN A 140 -8.87 11.86 14.87
N PRO A 141 -8.75 12.96 15.62
CA PRO A 141 -9.90 13.53 16.29
C PRO A 141 -10.91 14.20 15.33
N VAL A 142 -10.76 14.17 14.01
CA VAL A 142 -11.69 14.79 13.05
C VAL A 142 -13.11 14.19 13.04
N SER A 143 -14.05 14.83 12.35
CA SER A 143 -15.43 14.32 12.22
C SER A 143 -15.47 12.95 11.53
N TRP A 144 -16.45 12.11 11.89
CA TRP A 144 -16.56 10.73 11.38
C TRP A 144 -16.63 10.68 9.85
N ARG A 145 -17.37 11.60 9.23
CA ARG A 145 -17.43 11.75 7.77
C ARG A 145 -16.03 11.91 7.15
N ARG A 146 -15.18 12.76 7.74
CA ARG A 146 -13.79 12.95 7.26
C ARG A 146 -12.94 11.72 7.47
N ARG A 147 -13.07 11.04 8.62
CA ARG A 147 -12.36 9.76 8.86
C ARG A 147 -12.72 8.73 7.80
N LEU A 148 -14.01 8.53 7.53
CA LEU A 148 -14.48 7.56 6.53
C LEU A 148 -14.03 7.91 5.11
N THR A 149 -14.14 9.18 4.70
CA THR A 149 -13.64 9.63 3.40
C THR A 149 -12.14 9.41 3.29
N GLY A 150 -11.37 9.71 4.34
CA GLY A 150 -9.92 9.46 4.38
C GLY A 150 -9.58 7.98 4.31
N VAL A 151 -10.26 7.14 5.08
CA VAL A 151 -10.09 5.68 5.06
C VAL A 151 -10.38 5.12 3.68
N LEU A 152 -11.47 5.56 3.03
CA LEU A 152 -11.79 5.13 1.67
C LEU A 152 -10.74 5.59 0.66
N ALA A 153 -10.29 6.85 0.75
CA ALA A 153 -9.25 7.39 -0.14
C ALA A 153 -7.91 6.65 0.01
N VAL A 154 -7.48 6.40 1.25
CA VAL A 154 -6.27 5.63 1.53
C VAL A 154 -6.42 4.19 1.04
N ALA A 155 -7.54 3.52 1.33
CA ALA A 155 -7.76 2.15 0.89
C ALA A 155 -7.74 2.02 -0.64
N VAL A 156 -8.53 2.82 -1.34
CA VAL A 156 -8.60 2.79 -2.81
C VAL A 156 -7.25 3.18 -3.43
N GLY A 157 -6.63 4.26 -2.96
CA GLY A 157 -5.37 4.75 -3.49
C GLY A 157 -4.24 3.75 -3.30
N MET A 158 -4.13 3.16 -2.11
CA MET A 158 -3.12 2.14 -1.80
C MET A 158 -3.35 0.86 -2.61
N THR A 159 -4.60 0.39 -2.72
CA THR A 159 -4.92 -0.76 -3.58
C THR A 159 -4.49 -0.49 -5.02
N PHE A 160 -4.83 0.68 -5.56
CA PHE A 160 -4.44 1.07 -6.92
C PHE A 160 -2.92 1.13 -7.11
N PHE A 161 -2.19 1.81 -6.21
CA PHE A 161 -0.73 1.87 -6.28
C PHE A 161 -0.08 0.49 -6.19
N ASN A 162 -0.64 -0.41 -5.37
CA ASN A 162 -0.11 -1.76 -5.28
C ASN A 162 -0.36 -2.56 -6.56
N LEU A 163 -1.56 -2.46 -7.14
CA LEU A 163 -1.86 -3.12 -8.43
C LEU A 163 -0.93 -2.63 -9.54
N LEU A 164 -0.68 -1.33 -9.60
CA LEU A 164 0.24 -0.75 -10.56
C LEU A 164 1.68 -1.25 -10.34
N ARG A 165 2.16 -1.22 -9.09
CA ARG A 165 3.48 -1.75 -8.72
C ARG A 165 3.65 -3.20 -9.19
N LEU A 166 2.70 -4.07 -8.84
CA LEU A 166 2.79 -5.49 -9.18
C LEU A 166 2.71 -5.72 -10.70
N SER A 167 1.90 -4.94 -11.41
CA SER A 167 1.83 -4.99 -12.88
C SER A 167 3.15 -4.56 -13.53
N ILE A 168 3.79 -3.50 -13.01
CA ILE A 168 5.10 -3.05 -13.49
C ILE A 168 6.17 -4.11 -13.24
N LEU A 169 6.21 -4.67 -12.02
CA LEU A 169 7.14 -5.75 -11.68
C LEU A 169 6.95 -6.97 -12.58
N TYR A 170 5.70 -7.33 -12.88
CA TYR A 170 5.40 -8.42 -13.82
C TYR A 170 6.02 -8.15 -15.19
N VAL A 171 5.75 -6.97 -15.77
CA VAL A 171 6.25 -6.60 -17.10
C VAL A 171 7.77 -6.49 -17.15
N MET A 172 8.40 -5.97 -16.09
CA MET A 172 9.87 -5.92 -16.00
C MET A 172 10.48 -7.32 -16.05
N TRP A 173 9.90 -8.26 -15.30
CA TRP A 173 10.34 -9.65 -15.30
C TRP A 173 10.12 -10.32 -16.66
N GLU A 174 8.93 -10.18 -17.24
CA GLU A 174 8.59 -10.70 -18.57
C GLU A 174 9.57 -10.22 -19.66
N ARG A 175 10.02 -8.96 -19.58
CA ARG A 175 10.98 -8.37 -20.53
C ARG A 175 12.44 -8.69 -20.22
N GLY A 176 12.73 -9.51 -19.22
CA GLY A 176 14.10 -9.85 -18.81
C GLY A 176 14.87 -8.71 -18.15
N LEU A 177 14.18 -7.68 -17.65
CA LEU A 177 14.78 -6.52 -16.97
C LEU A 177 15.04 -6.82 -15.49
N THR A 178 15.78 -7.89 -15.20
CA THR A 178 15.97 -8.43 -13.84
C THR A 178 16.59 -7.42 -12.87
N ALA A 179 17.60 -6.66 -13.30
CA ALA A 179 18.21 -5.62 -12.46
C ALA A 179 17.21 -4.51 -12.07
N ALA A 180 16.34 -4.10 -12.99
CA ALA A 180 15.30 -3.11 -12.69
C ALA A 180 14.24 -3.72 -11.76
N TYR A 181 13.85 -4.97 -12.00
CA TYR A 181 12.94 -5.70 -11.14
C TYR A 181 13.45 -5.71 -9.69
N ASP A 182 14.71 -6.07 -9.45
CA ASP A 182 15.27 -6.15 -8.10
C ASP A 182 15.27 -4.79 -7.38
N VAL A 183 15.60 -3.71 -8.10
CA VAL A 183 15.56 -2.34 -7.57
C VAL A 183 14.13 -1.93 -7.22
N PHE A 184 13.16 -2.10 -8.12
CA PHE A 184 11.77 -1.73 -7.87
C PHE A 184 11.10 -2.63 -6.82
N HIS A 185 11.49 -3.90 -6.77
CA HIS A 185 10.99 -4.85 -5.80
C HIS A 185 11.47 -4.47 -4.39
N SER A 186 12.76 -4.17 -4.22
CA SER A 186 13.37 -3.76 -2.94
C SER A 186 12.89 -2.39 -2.45
N LEU A 187 12.78 -1.40 -3.34
CA LEU A 187 12.27 -0.07 -3.00
C LEU A 187 10.75 -0.03 -2.80
N GLY A 188 10.05 -1.05 -3.30
CA GLY A 188 8.60 -1.07 -3.37
C GLY A 188 7.90 -0.91 -2.02
N GLY A 189 8.46 -1.47 -0.94
CA GLY A 189 7.92 -1.26 0.42
C GLY A 189 8.00 0.20 0.87
N GLY A 190 9.14 0.86 0.63
CA GLY A 190 9.35 2.27 0.96
C GLY A 190 8.47 3.22 0.14
N LEU A 191 8.36 2.99 -1.17
CA LEU A 191 7.47 3.76 -2.05
C LEU A 191 6.00 3.61 -1.64
N PHE A 192 5.60 2.40 -1.24
CA PHE A 192 4.25 2.13 -0.76
C PHE A 192 3.96 2.86 0.56
N ALA A 193 4.89 2.83 1.51
CA ALA A 193 4.80 3.61 2.74
C ALA A 193 4.72 5.12 2.46
N ALA A 194 5.55 5.65 1.57
CA ALA A 194 5.51 7.06 1.19
C ALA A 194 4.15 7.45 0.55
N GLY A 195 3.60 6.59 -0.32
CA GLY A 195 2.26 6.77 -0.89
C GLY A 195 1.16 6.77 0.17
N ALA A 196 1.22 5.83 1.14
CA ALA A 196 0.30 5.77 2.27
C ALA A 196 0.30 7.07 3.07
N PHE A 197 1.49 7.57 3.37
CA PHE A 197 1.69 8.82 4.10
C PHE A 197 1.17 10.03 3.30
N ALA A 198 1.45 10.09 2.00
CA ALA A 198 0.97 11.18 1.15
C ALA A 198 -0.56 11.20 1.06
N LEU A 199 -1.21 10.04 0.89
CA LEU A 199 -2.68 9.93 0.88
C LEU A 199 -3.27 10.28 2.24
N TYR A 200 -2.63 9.88 3.33
CA TYR A 200 -3.00 10.25 4.69
C TYR A 200 -2.99 11.77 4.90
N LEU A 201 -1.90 12.44 4.50
CA LEU A 201 -1.81 13.90 4.53
C LEU A 201 -2.89 14.52 3.64
N GLY A 202 -3.05 14.03 2.41
CA GLY A 202 -4.12 14.48 1.52
C GLY A 202 -5.49 14.41 2.18
N ALA A 203 -5.84 13.29 2.81
CA ALA A 203 -7.11 13.12 3.51
C ALA A 203 -7.30 14.11 4.68
N LEU A 204 -6.22 14.43 5.40
CA LEU A 204 -6.28 15.40 6.50
C LEU A 204 -6.37 16.85 6.02
N TYR A 205 -5.68 17.19 4.93
CA TYR A 205 -5.47 18.58 4.50
C TYR A 205 -6.33 19.02 3.32
N LEU A 206 -6.93 18.11 2.53
CA LEU A 206 -7.83 18.43 1.40
C LEU A 206 -9.19 19.06 1.81
N GLY A 207 -9.40 19.33 3.10
CA GLY A 207 -10.57 20.05 3.60
C GLY A 207 -10.29 20.84 4.87
N ALA A 208 -9.02 21.10 5.18
CA ALA A 208 -8.67 22.00 6.27
C ALA A 208 -9.10 23.43 5.87
N PRO A 209 -9.77 24.20 6.75
CA PRO A 209 -10.07 25.59 6.46
C PRO A 209 -8.78 26.31 6.07
N LYS A 210 -8.80 27.06 4.96
CA LYS A 210 -7.62 27.81 4.52
C LYS A 210 -7.25 28.78 5.66
N ALA A 211 -6.03 28.68 6.16
CA ALA A 211 -5.45 29.55 7.20
C ALA A 211 -5.86 31.04 7.17
N PRO A 212 -6.07 31.72 6.01
CA PRO A 212 -6.59 33.09 5.99
C PRO A 212 -7.96 33.32 6.64
N GLN A 213 -8.79 32.29 6.85
CA GLN A 213 -10.08 32.45 7.54
C GLN A 213 -9.92 32.59 9.06
N LEU A 214 -8.92 31.92 9.65
CA LEU A 214 -8.69 31.96 11.10
C LEU A 214 -8.17 33.34 11.56
N SER A 215 -7.34 33.99 10.75
CA SER A 215 -6.83 35.33 11.06
C SER A 215 -7.89 36.42 10.87
N ALA A 216 -8.88 36.20 9.98
CA ALA A 216 -10.02 37.10 9.82
C ALA A 216 -10.98 37.01 11.03
N GLU A 217 -11.32 35.80 11.48
CA GLU A 217 -12.18 35.61 12.67
C GLU A 217 -11.54 36.15 13.95
N LEU A 218 -10.24 35.90 14.15
CA LEU A 218 -9.52 36.43 15.31
C LEU A 218 -9.41 37.97 15.30
N ARG A 219 -9.31 38.60 14.11
CA ARG A 219 -9.35 40.07 14.00
C ARG A 219 -10.73 40.64 14.31
N THR A 220 -11.81 39.98 13.89
CA THR A 220 -13.17 40.43 14.20
C THR A 220 -13.53 40.28 15.68
N GLN A 221 -13.00 39.26 16.37
CA GLN A 221 -13.24 39.08 17.81
C GLN A 221 -12.38 40.00 18.67
N GLY A 222 -11.20 40.41 18.20
CA GLY A 222 -10.32 41.34 18.93
C GLY A 222 -10.69 42.82 18.82
N SER A 223 -11.68 43.19 18.00
CA SER A 223 -12.06 44.61 17.78
C SER A 223 -13.32 45.03 18.55
N ALA A 224 -13.87 44.16 19.41
CA ALA A 224 -15.08 44.41 20.19
C ALA A 224 -14.80 44.76 21.67
N VAL A 225 -13.59 45.23 21.99
CA VAL A 225 -13.21 45.72 23.33
C VAL A 225 -12.85 47.18 23.25
#